data_AF-A0A2S9Q3T0-F1
#
_entry.id   AF-A0A2S9Q3T0-F1
#
_cell.length_a   1.000
_cell.length_b   1.000
_cell.length_c   1.000
_cell.angle_alpha   90.00
_cell.angle_beta   90.00
_cell.angle_gamma   90.00
#
_symmetry.space_group_name_H-M   'P 1'
#
loop_
_entity.id
_entity.type
_entity.pdbx_description
1 polymer ?
#
loop_
_entity_poly.entity_id
_entity_poly.type
_entity_poly.pdbx_seq_one_letter_code
_entity_poly.pdbx_strand_id
1 'polypeptide(L)' 'MKNKIVSIEEAVSLVRDDDTLCFSGFGTNGVPEQLAVGLAQRFLQTAAPRNLTLLLGEARGMERPGG' A
#
# COMPACT_ATOMS: atom_id res chain seq x y z
N MET A 1 -16.65 -10.95 -12.56
CA MET A 1 -15.65 -10.74 -11.49
C MET A 1 -16.12 -11.53 -10.26
N LYS A 2 -15.28 -12.39 -9.66
CA LYS A 2 -15.59 -12.95 -8.32
C LYS A 2 -15.67 -11.77 -7.33
N ASN A 3 -16.60 -11.80 -6.37
CA ASN A 3 -16.74 -10.74 -5.38
C ASN A 3 -15.45 -10.66 -4.54
N LYS A 4 -14.77 -9.52 -4.57
CA LYS A 4 -13.47 -9.29 -3.90
C LYS A 4 -13.55 -8.13 -2.90
N ILE A 5 -14.76 -7.67 -2.58
CA ILE A 5 -14.97 -6.71 -1.52
C ILE A 5 -14.76 -7.45 -0.21
N VAL A 6 -13.77 -7.00 0.56
CA VAL A 6 -13.36 -7.58 1.84
C VAL A 6 -13.30 -6.48 2.90
N SER A 7 -13.33 -6.88 4.17
CA SER A 7 -13.14 -5.95 5.27
C SER A 7 -11.70 -5.42 5.33
N ILE A 8 -11.46 -4.37 6.11
CA ILE A 8 -10.11 -3.83 6.27
C ILE A 8 -9.20 -4.82 7.02
N GLU A 9 -9.75 -5.51 8.02
CA GLU A 9 -9.08 -6.54 8.81
C GLU A 9 -8.65 -7.71 7.92
N GLU A 10 -9.54 -8.16 7.04
CA GLU A 10 -9.24 -9.19 6.04
C GLU A 10 -8.14 -8.73 5.09
N ALA A 11 -8.24 -7.50 4.55
CA ALA A 11 -7.26 -6.96 3.62
C ALA A 11 -5.85 -6.86 4.25
N VAL A 12 -5.75 -6.28 5.46
CA VAL A 12 -4.45 -6.10 6.12
C VAL A 12 -3.87 -7.41 6.62
N SER A 13 -4.69 -8.44 6.88
CA SER A 13 -4.23 -9.78 7.27
C SER A 13 -3.38 -10.48 6.19
N LEU A 14 -3.55 -10.07 4.93
CA LEU A 14 -2.83 -10.63 3.78
C LEU A 14 -1.37 -10.16 3.73
N VAL A 15 -1.05 -9.03 4.36
CA VAL A 15 0.31 -8.46 4.40
C VAL A 15 1.16 -9.21 5.44
N ARG A 16 2.38 -9.58 5.05
CA ARG A 16 3.32 -10.37 5.85
C ARG A 16 4.57 -9.58 6.21
N ASP A 17 5.38 -10.14 7.09
CA ASP A 17 6.70 -9.59 7.39
C ASP A 17 7.56 -9.55 6.12
N ASP A 18 8.41 -8.53 6.02
CA ASP A 18 9.35 -8.29 4.92
C ASP A 18 8.68 -8.04 3.54
N ASP A 19 7.36 -7.90 3.49
CA ASP A 19 6.65 -7.56 2.25
C ASP A 19 7.01 -6.16 1.74
N THR A 20 7.06 -6.03 0.41
CA THR A 20 7.15 -4.74 -0.27
C THR A 20 5.77 -4.31 -0.75
N LEU A 21 5.26 -3.22 -0.21
CA LEU A 21 4.01 -2.61 -0.60
C LEU A 21 4.27 -1.53 -1.66
N CYS A 22 3.55 -1.59 -2.77
CA CYS A 22 3.60 -0.58 -3.82
C CYS A 22 2.26 0.15 -3.90
N PHE A 23 2.25 1.46 -3.68
CA PHE A 23 1.08 2.30 -3.88
C PHE A 23 1.21 3.09 -5.18
N SER A 24 0.23 2.94 -6.06
CA SER A 24 0.09 3.77 -7.25
C SER A 24 -0.50 5.13 -6.82
N GLY A 25 0.32 6.17 -6.77
CA GLY A 25 -0.12 7.50 -6.35
C GLY A 25 0.89 8.59 -6.70
N PHE A 26 0.43 9.83 -6.81
CA PHE A 26 1.29 10.99 -7.06
C PHE A 26 1.13 12.00 -5.91
N GLY A 27 2.21 12.27 -5.19
CA GLY A 27 2.14 12.98 -3.92
C GLY A 27 1.28 12.19 -2.91
N THR A 28 0.30 12.84 -2.29
CA THR A 28 -0.66 12.19 -1.37
C THR A 28 -1.87 11.60 -2.07
N ASN A 29 -2.08 11.90 -3.35
CA ASN A 29 -3.24 11.41 -4.11
C ASN A 29 -3.02 9.96 -4.53
N GLY A 30 -3.94 9.06 -4.16
CA GLY A 30 -3.87 7.63 -4.47
C GLY A 30 -3.25 6.77 -3.36
N VAL A 31 -2.90 7.36 -2.22
CA VAL A 31 -2.50 6.59 -1.03
C VAL A 31 -3.73 5.91 -0.43
N PRO A 32 -3.71 4.59 -0.20
CA PRO A 32 -4.82 3.89 0.44
C PRO A 32 -4.82 4.15 1.95
N GLU A 33 -5.29 5.33 2.37
CA GLU A 33 -5.25 5.79 3.76
C GLU A 33 -5.84 4.79 4.76
N GLN A 34 -6.99 4.21 4.42
CA GLN A 34 -7.64 3.20 5.27
C GLN A 34 -6.78 1.95 5.45
N LEU A 35 -6.02 1.54 4.42
CA LEU A 35 -5.08 0.42 4.48
C LEU A 35 -3.88 0.75 5.37
N ALA A 36 -3.36 1.98 5.29
CA ALA A 36 -2.26 2.44 6.13
C ALA A 36 -2.68 2.47 7.62
N VAL A 37 -3.86 3.01 7.93
CA VAL A 37 -4.40 3.03 9.30
C VAL A 37 -4.64 1.60 9.81
N GLY A 38 -5.22 0.72 9.00
CA GLY A 38 -5.45 -0.67 9.38
C GLY A 38 -4.15 -1.44 9.65
N LEU A 39 -3.11 -1.23 8.84
CA LEU A 39 -1.78 -1.83 9.06
C LEU A 39 -1.15 -1.33 10.36
N ALA A 40 -1.24 -0.03 10.64
CA ALA A 40 -0.74 0.55 11.88
C ALA A 40 -1.45 -0.02 13.11
N GLN A 41 -2.78 -0.16 13.06
CA GLN A 41 -3.56 -0.77 14.13
C GLN A 41 -3.18 -2.24 14.36
N ARG A 42 -3.05 -3.02 13.28
CA ARG A 42 -2.62 -4.43 13.36
C ARG A 42 -1.23 -4.56 13.98
N PHE A 43 -0.29 -3.70 13.60
CA PHE A 43 1.05 -3.68 14.17
C PHE A 43 1.02 -3.38 15.66
N LEU A 44 0.24 -2.37 16.10
CA LEU A 44 0.11 -2.03 17.51
C LEU A 44 -0.47 -3.18 18.35
N GLN A 45 -1.37 -3.99 17.78
CA GLN A 45 -2.02 -5.10 18.48
C GLN A 45 -1.17 -6.37 18.50
N THR A 46 -0.43 -6.65 17.42
CA THR A 46 0.20 -7.97 17.19
C THR A 46 1.72 -7.92 17.08
N ALA A 47 2.31 -6.72 17.09
CA ALA A 47 3.72 -6.44 16.80
C ALA A 47 4.18 -6.89 15.38
N ALA A 48 3.22 -7.15 14.48
CA ALA A 48 3.40 -7.58 13.10
C ALA A 48 2.35 -6.91 12.17
N PRO A 49 2.61 -6.72 10.87
CA PRO A 49 3.81 -7.12 10.14
C PRO A 49 5.02 -6.20 10.38
N ARG A 50 6.24 -6.73 10.22
CA ARG A 50 7.52 -6.04 10.43
C ARG A 50 8.30 -5.87 9.13
N ASN A 51 9.25 -4.94 9.13
CA ASN A 51 10.22 -4.73 8.05
C ASN A 51 9.58 -4.47 6.67
N LEU A 52 8.41 -3.84 6.65
CA LEU A 52 7.76 -3.50 5.39
C LEU A 52 8.58 -2.50 4.59
N THR A 53 8.72 -2.76 3.29
CA THR A 53 9.29 -1.80 2.34
C THR A 53 8.15 -1.09 1.61
N LEU A 54 8.17 0.23 1.52
CA LEU A 54 7.15 1.01 0.82
C LEU A 54 7.72 1.63 -0.46
N LEU A 55 7.06 1.34 -1.59
CA LEU A 55 7.30 1.97 -2.87
C LEU A 55 6.12 2.87 -3.22
N LEU A 56 6.39 4.16 -3.42
CA LEU A 56 5.40 5.12 -3.89
C LEU A 56 5.70 5.40 -5.35
N GLY A 57 4.77 5.01 -6.23
CA GLY A 57 4.94 5.13 -7.67
C GLY A 57 4.62 6.54 -8.15
N GLU A 58 5.58 7.48 -8.09
CA GLU A 58 5.41 8.76 -8.76
C GLU A 58 5.51 8.58 -10.29
N ALA A 59 4.41 8.83 -11.00
CA ALA A 59 4.45 8.95 -12.45
C ALA A 59 5.23 10.22 -12.84
N ARG A 60 6.56 10.14 -12.97
CA ARG A 60 7.31 11.13 -13.74
C ARG A 60 7.10 10.83 -15.21
N GLY A 61 6.25 11.62 -15.86
CA GLY A 61 6.17 11.65 -17.32
C GLY A 61 7.52 12.08 -17.87
N MET A 62 8.33 11.11 -18.32
CA MET A 62 9.49 11.40 -19.15
C MET A 62 8.98 11.60 -20.57
N GLU A 63 8.68 12.85 -20.92
CA GLU A 63 8.60 13.25 -22.32
C GLU A 63 10.00 13.15 -22.95
N ARG A 64 10.10 12.49 -24.11
CA ARG A 64 11.36 12.49 -24.88
C ARG A 64 11.62 13.91 -25.36
N PRO A 65 12.82 14.47 -25.21
CA PRO A 65 13.15 15.72 -25.87
C PRO A 65 13.37 15.42 -27.36
N GLY A 66 12.53 15.99 -28.23
CA GLY A 66 12.74 16.03 -29.67
C GLY A 66 11.73 15.20 -30.48
N GLY A 67 10.72 15.90 -31.00
CA GLY A 67 9.93 15.55 -32.18
C GLY A 67 9.88 16.75 -33.11
#